data_AF-A0AAT9H726-F1
#
_entry.id   AF-A0AAT9H726-F1
#
_cell.length_a   1.000
_cell.length_b   1.000
_cell.length_c   1.000
_cell.angle_alpha   90.00
_cell.angle_beta   90.00
_cell.angle_gamma   90.00
#
_symmetry.space_group_name_H-M   'P 1'
#
loop_
_entity.id
_entity.type
_entity.pdbx_description
1 polymer ?
#
loop_
_entity_poly.entity_id
_entity_poly.type
_entity_poly.pdbx_seq_one_letter_code
_entity_poly.pdbx_strand_id
1 'polypeptide(L)'
;MMKNTLIFLFVGLFVGCSPIKTNTYFSTCVLYGAPEVSLKLNLDKSFIYNFRYSERAIVGKWKVNSDTLILTCDLWTESIDSLSPKNKTSDMYGVDKYLVKGSKLFIINKNGRSKNCYLKSMNR
;
A
#
# COMPACT_ATOMS: atom_id res chain seq x y z
N MET A 1 -29.85 30.03 33.46
CA MET A 1 -28.43 29.64 33.60
C MET A 1 -28.17 28.47 32.66
N MET A 2 -27.31 28.68 31.67
CA MET A 2 -27.09 27.81 30.51
C MET A 2 -26.64 26.40 30.90
N LYS A 3 -27.44 25.39 30.54
CA LYS A 3 -27.12 23.98 30.69
C LYS A 3 -27.54 23.25 29.42
N ASN A 4 -26.85 23.51 28.30
CA ASN A 4 -27.13 22.77 27.04
C ASN A 4 -25.94 22.65 26.07
N THR A 5 -24.74 23.07 26.45
CA THR A 5 -23.58 23.13 25.53
C THR A 5 -22.66 21.90 25.61
N LEU A 6 -23.18 20.72 25.98
CA LEU A 6 -22.35 19.52 26.18
C LEU A 6 -22.69 18.34 25.25
N ILE A 7 -23.74 18.47 24.44
CA ILE A 7 -24.21 17.38 23.56
C ILE A 7 -23.54 17.42 22.17
N PHE A 8 -23.02 18.57 21.74
CA PHE A 8 -22.39 18.70 20.42
C PHE A 8 -20.97 18.09 20.31
N LEU A 9 -20.33 17.74 21.44
CA LEU A 9 -18.96 17.21 21.42
C LEU A 9 -18.88 15.70 21.09
N PHE A 10 -19.99 14.96 21.23
CA PHE A 10 -20.00 13.50 21.01
C PHE A 10 -20.22 13.08 19.55
N VAL A 11 -20.65 13.99 18.67
CA VAL A 11 -20.97 13.66 17.27
C VAL A 11 -19.74 13.74 16.34
N GLY A 12 -18.61 14.30 16.80
CA GLY A 12 -17.38 14.45 16.01
C GLY A 12 -16.45 13.22 15.95
N LEU A 13 -16.79 12.13 16.63
CA LEU A 13 -15.89 10.96 16.81
C LEU A 13 -16.14 9.81 15.83
N PHE A 14 -16.91 10.01 14.76
CA PHE A 14 -16.89 9.10 13.62
C PHE A 14 -15.59 9.29 12.82
N VAL A 15 -14.47 8.89 13.43
CA VAL A 15 -13.19 8.70 12.75
C VAL A 15 -13.41 7.54 11.78
N GLY A 16 -13.82 7.87 10.57
CA GLY A 16 -14.14 6.92 9.52
C GLY A 16 -12.91 6.08 9.19
N CYS A 17 -12.87 4.87 9.74
CA CYS A 17 -11.96 3.83 9.29
C CYS A 17 -12.36 3.52 7.84
N SER A 18 -11.71 4.16 6.86
CA SER A 18 -11.96 3.87 5.46
C SER A 18 -11.34 2.51 5.15
N PRO A 19 -12.13 1.46 4.90
CA PRO A 19 -11.57 0.15 4.59
C PRO A 19 -10.77 0.26 3.29
N ILE A 20 -9.65 -0.48 3.22
CA ILE A 20 -8.95 -0.61 1.95
C ILE A 20 -9.90 -1.25 0.94
N LYS A 21 -9.97 -0.68 -0.26
CA LYS A 21 -10.80 -1.23 -1.34
C LYS A 21 -9.97 -2.24 -2.13
N THR A 22 -10.55 -3.40 -2.42
CA THR A 22 -10.01 -4.31 -3.43
C THR A 22 -10.08 -3.64 -4.78
N ASN A 23 -8.95 -3.15 -5.28
CA ASN A 23 -8.86 -2.34 -6.46
C ASN A 23 -7.45 -2.42 -7.06
N THR A 24 -7.27 -1.81 -8.23
CA THR A 24 -5.98 -1.59 -8.85
C THR A 24 -5.45 -0.21 -8.45
N TYR A 25 -4.21 -0.19 -7.96
CA TYR A 25 -3.46 0.99 -7.58
C TYR A 25 -2.26 1.14 -8.51
N PHE A 26 -2.00 2.36 -8.94
CA PHE A 26 -0.91 2.66 -9.87
C PHE A 26 0.10 3.58 -9.21
N SER A 27 1.39 3.35 -9.45
CA SER A 27 2.46 4.24 -8.99
C SER A 27 2.30 5.64 -9.57
N THR A 28 2.46 6.67 -8.74
CA THR A 28 2.49 8.06 -9.20
C THR A 28 3.90 8.53 -9.60
N CYS A 29 4.87 7.64 -9.72
CA CYS A 29 6.25 8.01 -10.06
C CYS A 29 6.33 8.54 -11.49
N VAL A 30 7.08 9.63 -11.66
CA VAL A 30 7.61 10.03 -12.97
C VAL A 30 8.99 9.39 -13.10
N LEU A 31 9.37 9.01 -14.33
CA LEU A 31 10.56 8.23 -14.68
C LEU A 31 11.84 8.63 -13.92
N TYR A 32 12.66 7.61 -13.62
CA TYR A 32 13.97 7.59 -12.94
C TYR A 32 13.97 7.44 -11.40
N GLY A 33 14.60 6.35 -10.93
CA GLY A 33 14.91 6.08 -9.52
C GLY A 33 13.89 5.25 -8.73
N ALA A 34 12.66 5.09 -9.21
CA ALA A 34 11.61 4.30 -8.56
C ALA A 34 10.87 3.38 -9.54
N PRO A 35 10.45 2.17 -9.12
CA PRO A 35 9.77 1.23 -9.99
C PRO A 35 8.36 1.72 -10.33
N GLU A 36 8.06 1.80 -11.63
CA GLU A 36 6.69 1.95 -12.11
C GLU A 36 5.96 0.61 -11.96
N VAL A 37 4.89 0.61 -11.18
CA VAL A 37 4.22 -0.61 -10.74
C VAL A 37 2.71 -0.42 -10.63
N SER A 38 1.97 -1.48 -10.98
CA SER A 38 0.54 -1.60 -10.68
C SER A 38 0.29 -2.73 -9.68
N LEU A 39 -0.42 -2.41 -8.60
CA LEU A 39 -0.84 -3.34 -7.55
C LEU A 39 -2.34 -3.60 -7.67
N LYS A 40 -2.73 -4.84 -7.95
CA LYS A 40 -4.14 -5.27 -7.88
C LYS A 40 -4.38 -6.06 -6.60
N LEU A 41 -5.34 -5.61 -5.79
CA LEU A 41 -5.81 -6.35 -4.61
C LEU A 41 -7.11 -7.08 -4.94
N ASN A 42 -7.10 -8.41 -4.86
CA ASN A 42 -8.27 -9.24 -5.14
C ASN A 42 -9.06 -9.55 -3.85
N LEU A 43 -10.33 -9.95 -4.02
CA LEU A 43 -11.25 -10.28 -2.92
C LEU A 43 -10.81 -11.52 -2.11
N ASP A 44 -10.16 -12.47 -2.76
CA ASP A 44 -9.64 -13.73 -2.18
C ASP A 44 -8.35 -13.54 -1.35
N LYS A 45 -8.02 -12.30 -1.01
CA LYS A 45 -6.79 -11.90 -0.32
C LYS A 45 -5.50 -12.20 -1.10
N SER A 46 -5.58 -12.42 -2.41
CA SER A 46 -4.41 -12.41 -3.30
C SER A 46 -4.12 -11.01 -3.83
N PHE A 47 -2.85 -10.74 -4.14
CA PHE A 47 -2.45 -9.56 -4.90
C PHE A 47 -1.71 -9.95 -6.18
N ILE A 48 -1.73 -9.04 -7.14
CA ILE A 48 -0.92 -9.12 -8.36
C ILE A 48 -0.10 -7.84 -8.45
N TYR A 49 1.21 -8.00 -8.63
CA TYR A 49 2.14 -6.91 -8.88
C TYR A 49 2.70 -6.99 -10.29
N ASN A 50 2.45 -5.96 -11.09
CA ASN A 50 3.04 -5.84 -12.42
C ASN A 50 4.00 -4.65 -12.46
N PHE A 51 5.27 -4.93 -12.68
CA PHE A 51 6.31 -3.94 -12.90
C PHE A 51 6.45 -3.66 -14.40
N ARG A 52 6.63 -2.39 -14.78
CA ARG A 52 6.73 -2.02 -16.21
C ARG A 52 7.89 -2.71 -16.96
N TYR A 53 8.95 -3.08 -16.25
CA TYR A 53 10.16 -3.70 -16.80
C TYR A 53 10.18 -5.23 -16.72
N SER A 54 9.09 -5.87 -16.28
CA SER A 54 9.00 -7.32 -16.14
C SER A 54 7.71 -7.83 -16.76
N GLU A 55 7.81 -8.85 -17.61
CA GLU A 55 6.64 -9.58 -18.12
C GLU A 55 6.07 -10.54 -17.07
N ARG A 56 6.84 -10.87 -16.03
CA ARG A 56 6.40 -11.75 -14.94
C ARG A 56 5.67 -10.93 -13.89
N ALA A 57 4.40 -11.25 -13.69
CA ALA A 57 3.60 -10.76 -12.59
C ALA A 57 4.01 -11.46 -11.27
N ILE A 58 4.10 -10.70 -10.20
CA ILE A 58 4.34 -11.23 -8.86
C ILE A 58 3.01 -11.44 -8.17
N VAL A 59 2.78 -12.65 -7.69
CA VAL A 59 1.53 -13.02 -7.03
C VAL A 59 1.82 -13.38 -5.59
N GLY A 60 0.96 -12.93 -4.68
CA GLY A 60 1.11 -13.25 -3.27
C GLY A 60 -0.17 -13.02 -2.50
N LYS A 61 -0.06 -12.89 -1.19
CA LYS A 61 -1.18 -12.64 -0.27
C LYS A 61 -1.08 -11.26 0.35
N TRP A 62 -2.23 -10.70 0.71
CA TRP A 62 -2.29 -9.42 1.41
C TRP A 62 -3.21 -9.47 2.62
N LYS A 63 -2.89 -8.64 3.60
CA LYS A 63 -3.73 -8.37 4.77
C LYS A 63 -3.63 -6.91 5.16
N VAL A 64 -4.60 -6.41 5.91
CA VAL A 64 -4.53 -5.10 6.54
C VAL A 64 -4.51 -5.29 8.04
N ASN A 65 -3.59 -4.59 8.71
CA ASN A 65 -3.60 -4.43 10.16
C ASN A 65 -3.72 -2.93 10.45
N SER A 66 -4.82 -2.53 11.07
CA SER A 66 -5.15 -1.13 11.34
C SER A 66 -5.15 -0.30 10.03
N ASP A 67 -4.20 0.61 9.85
CA ASP A 67 -4.02 1.43 8.64
C ASP A 67 -2.91 0.92 7.71
N THR A 68 -2.35 -0.25 7.98
CA THR A 68 -1.18 -0.78 7.27
C THR A 68 -1.56 -1.98 6.40
N LEU A 69 -1.44 -1.82 5.09
CA LEU A 69 -1.47 -2.92 4.11
C LEU A 69 -0.13 -3.66 4.15
N ILE A 70 -0.19 -4.98 4.26
CA ILE A 70 0.97 -5.86 4.28
C ILE A 70 0.82 -6.85 3.12
N LEU A 71 1.81 -6.89 2.25
CA LEU A 71 1.94 -7.84 1.15
C LEU A 71 3.01 -8.88 1.51
N THR A 72 2.75 -10.14 1.18
CA THR A 72 3.66 -11.27 1.40
C THR A 72 3.73 -12.13 0.14
N CYS A 73 4.93 -12.47 -0.29
CA CYS A 73 5.20 -13.37 -1.43
C CYS A 73 6.43 -14.21 -1.11
N ASP A 74 6.40 -15.49 -1.46
CA ASP A 74 7.48 -16.44 -1.14
C ASP A 74 8.81 -16.01 -1.79
N LEU A 75 8.74 -15.45 -3.01
CA LEU A 75 9.87 -14.91 -3.78
C LEU A 75 10.63 -13.77 -3.06
N TRP A 76 10.05 -13.14 -2.04
CA TRP A 76 10.70 -12.03 -1.32
C TRP A 76 11.54 -12.47 -0.13
N THR A 77 11.49 -13.76 0.21
CA THR A 77 12.34 -14.36 1.25
C THR A 77 13.61 -15.00 0.69
N GLU A 78 13.63 -15.22 -0.62
CA GLU A 78 14.77 -15.76 -1.36
C GLU A 78 15.91 -14.74 -1.48
N SER A 79 17.15 -15.24 -1.51
CA SER A 79 18.34 -14.43 -1.77
C SER A 79 18.34 -13.96 -3.22
N ILE A 80 18.06 -12.69 -3.43
CA ILE A 80 18.09 -12.07 -4.75
C ILE A 80 19.49 -11.49 -4.99
N ASP A 81 20.12 -11.87 -6.10
CA ASP A 81 21.39 -11.26 -6.55
C ASP A 81 21.22 -9.74 -6.70
N SER A 82 22.22 -8.97 -6.27
CA SER A 82 22.34 -7.52 -6.42
C SER A 82 22.08 -7.00 -7.84
N LEU A 83 22.32 -7.81 -8.87
CA LEU A 83 22.09 -7.46 -10.28
C LEU A 83 20.66 -7.73 -10.75
N SER A 84 19.85 -8.43 -9.96
CA SER A 84 18.46 -8.71 -10.32
C SER A 84 17.61 -7.45 -10.20
N PRO A 85 16.69 -7.20 -11.15
CA PRO A 85 15.74 -6.12 -11.03
C PRO A 85 14.95 -6.22 -9.71
N LYS A 86 14.64 -5.06 -9.12
CA LYS A 86 13.79 -5.04 -7.93
C LYS A 86 12.46 -5.72 -8.27
N ASN A 87 11.99 -6.55 -7.36
CA ASN A 87 10.71 -7.25 -7.49
C ASN A 87 9.73 -6.85 -6.36
N LYS A 88 10.08 -5.77 -5.65
CA LYS A 88 9.33 -5.16 -4.55
C LYS A 88 9.65 -3.68 -4.50
N THR A 89 8.76 -2.92 -3.86
CA THR A 89 8.86 -1.46 -3.80
C THR A 89 9.49 -0.96 -2.51
N SER A 90 9.39 -1.71 -1.41
CA SER A 90 10.02 -1.36 -0.14
C SER A 90 11.38 -2.05 0.02
N ASP A 91 12.21 -1.54 0.93
CA ASP A 91 13.49 -2.14 1.33
C ASP A 91 13.38 -3.17 2.47
N MET A 92 12.17 -3.47 2.94
CA MET A 92 11.92 -4.41 4.03
C MET A 92 12.14 -5.86 3.60
N TYR A 93 12.52 -6.72 4.54
CA TYR A 93 12.77 -8.14 4.28
C TYR A 93 11.46 -8.94 4.24
N GLY A 94 11.27 -9.78 3.21
CA GLY A 94 10.16 -10.72 3.07
C GLY A 94 8.76 -10.12 2.82
N VAL A 95 8.61 -8.80 2.89
CA VAL A 95 7.31 -8.12 2.80
C VAL A 95 7.41 -6.73 2.17
N ASP A 96 6.30 -6.28 1.59
CA ASP A 96 6.06 -4.87 1.29
C ASP A 96 4.95 -4.36 2.22
N LYS A 97 5.11 -3.14 2.75
CA LYS A 97 4.08 -2.47 3.57
C LYS A 97 3.73 -1.10 3.03
N TYR A 98 2.45 -0.76 3.17
CA TYR A 98 1.94 0.57 2.85
C TYR A 98 1.08 1.08 3.97
N LEU A 99 1.24 2.37 4.25
CA LEU A 99 0.23 3.12 4.99
C LEU A 99 -0.92 3.45 4.04
N VAL A 100 -2.13 3.03 4.41
CA VAL A 100 -3.38 3.29 3.70
C VAL A 100 -3.92 4.64 4.14
N LYS A 101 -4.16 5.54 3.18
CA LYS A 101 -4.79 6.84 3.44
C LYS A 101 -5.75 7.20 2.30
N GLY A 102 -7.03 6.88 2.50
CA GLY A 102 -8.05 7.01 1.45
C GLY A 102 -7.72 6.14 0.24
N SER A 103 -7.61 6.75 -0.94
CA SER A 103 -7.23 6.07 -2.19
C SER A 103 -5.72 5.94 -2.40
N LYS A 104 -4.88 6.30 -1.42
CA LYS A 104 -3.42 6.32 -1.53
C LYS A 104 -2.77 5.26 -0.64
N LEU A 105 -1.70 4.65 -1.15
CA LEU A 105 -0.84 3.70 -0.46
C LEU A 105 0.59 4.25 -0.42
N PHE A 106 1.06 4.65 0.76
CA PHE A 106 2.40 5.20 0.96
C PHE A 106 3.36 4.10 1.42
N ILE A 107 4.44 3.89 0.68
CA ILE A 107 5.43 2.85 0.99
C ILE A 107 6.04 3.09 2.38
N ILE A 108 6.14 2.01 3.16
CA ILE A 108 6.87 1.97 4.43
C ILE A 108 8.17 1.20 4.20
N ASN A 109 9.29 1.91 4.39
CA ASN A 109 10.64 1.37 4.34
C ASN A 109 11.20 1.18 5.77
N LYS A 110 12.35 0.54 5.91
CA LYS A 110 13.11 0.38 7.17
C LYS A 110 13.37 1.72 7.85
N ASN A 111 13.70 2.75 7.06
CA ASN A 111 13.98 4.10 7.55
C ASN A 111 12.70 4.96 7.71
N GLY A 112 11.52 4.36 7.56
CA GLY A 112 10.22 5.03 7.72
C GLY A 112 9.45 5.21 6.41
N ARG A 113 8.44 6.08 6.45
CA ARG A 113 7.47 6.25 5.35
C ARG A 113 8.03 7.14 4.24
N SER A 114 7.98 6.66 2.99
CA SER A 114 8.17 7.51 1.81
C SER A 114 6.86 8.22 1.45
N LYS A 115 6.91 9.55 1.31
CA LYS A 115 5.79 10.36 0.79
C LYS A 115 5.79 10.46 -0.73
N ASN A 116 6.94 10.20 -1.36
CA ASN A 116 7.12 10.24 -2.80
C ASN A 116 6.71 8.89 -3.39
N CYS A 117 6.28 8.86 -4.65
CA CYS A 117 6.04 7.60 -5.37
C CYS A 117 5.00 6.68 -4.72
N TYR A 118 3.92 7.25 -4.16
CA TYR A 118 2.83 6.47 -3.59
C TYR A 118 2.01 5.78 -4.69
N LEU A 119 1.27 4.73 -4.32
CA LEU A 119 0.29 4.12 -5.23
C LEU A 119 -1.08 4.78 -5.03
N LYS A 120 -1.84 4.95 -6.10
CA LYS A 120 -3.16 5.58 -6.07
C LYS A 120 -4.18 4.76 -6.85
N SER A 121 -5.37 4.55 -6.27
CA SER A 121 -6.50 3.98 -7.02
C SER A 121 -7.15 5.04 -7.91
N MET A 122 -7.51 4.68 -9.13
CA MET A 122 -8.19 5.59 -10.06
C MET A 122 -9.70 5.73 -9.79
N ASN A 123 -10.32 4.77 -9.10
CA ASN A 123 -11.75 4.86 -8.78
C ASN A 123 -11.97 5.79 -7.58
N ARG A 124 -12.76 6.85 -7.80
CA ARG A 124 -13.34 7.71 -6.75
C ARG A 124 -14.45 6.95 -6.04
#